data_AF-A0A7X8PS17-F1
#
_entry.id   AF-A0A7X8PS17-F1
#
_cell.length_a   1.000
_cell.length_b   1.000
_cell.length_c   1.000
_cell.angle_alpha   90.00
_cell.angle_beta   90.00
_cell.angle_gamma   90.00
#
_symmetry.space_group_name_H-M   'P 1'
#
loop_
_entity.id
_entity.type
_entity.pdbx_description
1 polymer ?
#
loop_
_entity_poly.entity_id
_entity_poly.type
_entity_poly.pdbx_seq_one_letter_code
_entity_poly.pdbx_strand_id
1 'polypeptide(L)'
;MSIPVVLGMMVQVLYNLVDTFFIGMLNDPNQLAAANITTPIFMLMMAIATIVSTGAASYISRCLGKKDSRSANKTLSTGIAISTGLGVLVMGLQRAASRLSATIMAQRISRG
;
A
#
# COMPACT_ATOMS: atom_id res chain seq x y z
N MET A 1 12.18 21.32 -5.54
CA MET A 1 11.79 20.01 -4.98
C MET A 1 10.76 19.27 -5.83
N SER A 2 10.71 19.51 -7.15
CA SER A 2 9.61 18.97 -7.99
C SER A 2 10.08 17.93 -9.01
N ILE A 3 11.30 18.07 -9.54
CA ILE A 3 11.87 17.14 -10.53
C ILE A 3 11.97 15.70 -9.99
N PRO A 4 12.47 15.45 -8.76
CA PRO A 4 12.57 14.08 -8.23
C PRO A 4 11.19 13.43 -8.02
N VAL A 5 10.22 14.23 -7.58
CA VAL A 5 8.86 13.77 -7.30
C VAL A 5 8.15 13.41 -8.60
N VAL A 6 8.26 14.27 -9.63
CA VAL A 6 7.65 14.03 -10.94
C VAL A 6 8.25 12.80 -11.62
N LEU A 7 9.58 12.64 -11.61
CA LEU A 7 10.24 11.44 -12.13
C LEU A 7 9.79 10.17 -11.40
N GLY A 8 9.69 10.22 -10.06
CA GLY A 8 9.20 9.09 -9.27
C GLY A 8 7.78 8.67 -9.65
N MET A 9 6.88 9.65 -9.84
CA MET A 9 5.51 9.38 -10.30
C MET A 9 5.48 8.79 -11.72
N MET A 10 6.32 9.27 -12.65
CA MET A 10 6.40 8.70 -14.01
C MET A 10 6.86 7.24 -14.01
N VAL A 11 7.89 6.92 -13.21
CA VAL A 11 8.37 5.55 -13.05
C VAL A 11 7.27 4.66 -12.46
N GLN A 12 6.53 5.16 -11.46
CA GLN A 12 5.40 4.43 -10.87
C GLN A 12 4.28 4.16 -11.89
N VAL A 13 3.94 5.12 -12.74
CA VAL A 13 2.95 4.91 -13.82
C VAL A 13 3.44 3.88 -14.83
N LEU A 14 4.72 3.93 -15.23
CA LEU A 14 5.33 2.94 -16.12
C LEU A 14 5.29 1.53 -15.52
N TYR A 15 5.59 1.37 -14.23
CA TYR A 15 5.46 0.08 -13.54
C TYR A 15 4.02 -0.43 -13.55
N ASN A 16 3.03 0.42 -13.26
CA ASN A 16 1.62 0.03 -13.31
C ASN A 16 1.22 -0.44 -14.72
N LEU A 17 1.71 0.22 -15.77
CA LEU A 17 1.44 -0.15 -17.15
C LEU A 17 2.10 -1.49 -17.52
N VAL A 18 3.36 -1.70 -17.12
CA VAL A 18 4.10 -2.94 -17.37
C VAL A 18 3.48 -4.10 -16.60
N ASP A 19 3.19 -3.95 -15.30
CA ASP A 19 2.52 -5.00 -14.52
C ASP A 19 1.16 -5.36 -15.12
N THR A 20 0.35 -4.37 -15.48
CA THR A 20 -0.97 -4.62 -16.10
C THR A 20 -0.83 -5.30 -17.46
N PHE A 21 0.17 -4.93 -18.26
CA PHE A 21 0.45 -5.54 -19.56
C PHE A 21 0.89 -7.01 -19.42
N PHE A 22 1.82 -7.31 -18.51
CA PHE A 22 2.28 -8.67 -18.25
C PHE A 22 1.18 -9.54 -17.61
N ILE A 23 0.41 -8.99 -16.65
CA ILE A 23 -0.75 -9.67 -16.04
C ILE A 23 -1.83 -9.93 -17.10
N GLY A 24 -2.07 -8.99 -18.02
CA GLY A 24 -3.02 -9.17 -19.13
C GLY A 24 -2.58 -10.22 -20.16
N MET A 25 -1.27 -10.45 -20.31
CA MET A 25 -0.73 -11.52 -21.15
C MET A 25 -0.81 -12.90 -20.48
N LEU A 26 -0.79 -12.97 -19.13
CA LEU A 26 -1.08 -14.20 -18.38
C LEU A 26 -2.59 -14.47 -18.39
N ASN A 27 -3.08 -15.09 -19.46
CA ASN A 27 -4.46 -15.57 -19.65
C ASN A 27 -4.82 -16.76 -18.73
N ASP A 28 -4.58 -16.64 -17.42
CA ASP A 28 -5.11 -17.57 -16.43
C ASP A 28 -6.34 -16.91 -15.78
N PRO A 29 -7.57 -17.16 -16.29
CA PRO A 29 -8.79 -16.46 -15.88
C PRO A 29 -9.09 -16.59 -14.37
N ASN A 30 -8.46 -17.56 -13.71
CA ASN A 30 -8.49 -17.72 -12.27
C ASN A 30 -7.77 -16.55 -11.55
N GLN A 31 -6.61 -16.11 -12.03
CA GLN A 31 -5.85 -15.04 -11.36
C GLN A 31 -6.53 -13.66 -11.48
N LEU A 32 -7.16 -13.37 -12.63
CA LEU A 32 -7.90 -12.12 -12.83
C LEU A 32 -9.17 -12.04 -11.95
N ALA A 33 -9.88 -13.16 -11.76
CA ALA A 33 -11.07 -13.20 -10.90
C ALA A 33 -10.71 -13.04 -9.41
N ALA A 34 -9.59 -13.61 -8.96
CA ALA A 34 -9.08 -13.42 -7.60
C ALA A 34 -8.57 -11.98 -7.34
N ALA A 35 -7.96 -11.35 -8.35
CA ALA A 35 -7.52 -9.96 -8.26
C ALA A 35 -8.70 -9.00 -8.06
N ASN A 36 -9.78 -9.15 -8.82
CA ASN A 36 -10.95 -8.27 -8.76
C ASN A 36 -11.68 -8.25 -7.40
N ILE A 37 -11.72 -9.39 -6.69
CA ILE A 37 -12.31 -9.45 -5.33
C ILE A 37 -11.39 -8.78 -4.30
N THR A 38 -10.08 -8.80 -4.54
CA THR A 38 -9.07 -8.25 -3.62
C THR A 38 -8.88 -6.73 -3.82
N THR A 39 -9.11 -6.21 -5.03
CA THR A 39 -9.00 -4.79 -5.39
C THR A 39 -9.70 -3.83 -4.41
N PRO A 40 -11.00 -4.00 -4.07
CA PRO A 40 -11.68 -3.07 -3.17
C PRO A 40 -11.12 -3.08 -1.73
N ILE A 41 -10.73 -4.26 -1.23
CA ILE A 41 -10.09 -4.40 0.10
C ILE A 41 -8.72 -3.72 0.11
N PHE A 42 -7.96 -3.91 -0.97
CA PHE A 42 -6.66 -3.25 -1.14
C PHE A 42 -6.80 -1.73 -1.21
N MET A 43 -7.79 -1.22 -1.93
CA MET A 43 -8.06 0.21 -2.05
C MET A 43 -8.42 0.85 -0.70
N LEU A 44 -9.20 0.15 0.13
CA LEU A 44 -9.53 0.56 1.49
C LEU A 44 -8.29 0.61 2.40
N MET A 45 -7.42 -0.39 2.32
CA MET A 45 -6.13 -0.41 3.03
C MET A 45 -5.22 0.74 2.59
N MET A 46 -5.10 0.96 1.28
CA MET A 46 -4.31 2.06 0.72
C MET A 46 -4.83 3.42 1.17
N ALA A 47 -6.15 3.60 1.27
CA ALA A 47 -6.74 4.83 1.79
C ALA A 47 -6.33 5.09 3.24
N ILE A 48 -6.45 4.09 4.13
CA ILE A 48 -6.06 4.20 5.54
C ILE A 48 -4.55 4.49 5.66
N ALA A 49 -3.71 3.77 4.92
CA ALA A 49 -2.27 3.98 4.90
C ALA A 49 -1.90 5.40 4.45
N THR A 50 -2.58 5.91 3.41
CA THR A 50 -2.35 7.25 2.88
C THR A 50 -2.74 8.32 3.90
N ILE A 51 -3.85 8.14 4.61
CA ILE A 51 -4.29 9.05 5.68
C ILE A 51 -3.25 9.11 6.81
N VAL A 52 -2.78 7.96 7.30
CA VAL A 52 -1.79 7.92 8.39
C VAL A 52 -0.45 8.52 7.94
N SER A 53 0.02 8.16 6.75
CA SER A 53 1.29 8.66 6.20
C SER A 53 1.28 10.18 5.99
N THR A 54 0.24 10.69 5.32
CA THR A 54 0.11 12.12 5.04
C THR A 54 -0.18 12.92 6.31
N GLY A 55 -0.98 12.38 7.23
CA GLY A 55 -1.25 13.00 8.52
C GLY A 55 -0.01 13.11 9.41
N ALA A 56 0.81 12.06 9.47
CA ALA A 56 2.08 12.08 10.17
C ALA A 56 3.06 13.10 9.56
N ALA A 57 3.18 13.13 8.23
CA ALA A 57 4.03 14.10 7.52
C ALA A 57 3.58 15.55 7.77
N SER A 58 2.27 15.81 7.77
CA SER A 58 1.69 17.12 8.06
C SER A 58 2.00 17.59 9.50
N TYR A 59 1.87 16.70 10.49
CA TYR A 59 2.20 17.01 11.87
C TYR A 59 3.70 17.29 12.05
N ILE A 60 4.57 16.47 11.45
CA ILE A 60 6.02 16.67 11.45
C ILE A 60 6.39 18.02 10.81
N SER A 61 5.77 18.37 9.67
CA SER A 61 5.99 19.65 8.99
C SER A 61 5.63 20.85 9.88
N ARG A 62 4.57 20.74 10.69
CA ARG A 62 4.17 21.78 11.65
C ARG A 62 5.16 21.91 12.82
N CYS A 63 5.69 20.80 13.34
CA CYS A 63 6.73 20.83 14.38
C CYS A 63 8.04 21.46 13.88
N LEU A 64 8.47 21.09 12.67
CA LEU A 64 9.64 21.69 12.01
C LEU A 64 9.46 23.19 11.77
N GLY A 65 8.28 23.63 11.32
CA GLY A 65 7.97 25.05 11.12
C GLY A 65 8.03 25.89 12.40
N LYS A 66 7.82 25.28 13.58
CA LYS A 66 7.96 25.94 14.88
C LYS A 66 9.40 26.00 15.42
N LYS A 67 10.40 25.55 14.64
CA LYS A 67 11.82 25.37 15.05
C LYS A 67 12.02 24.45 16.27
N ASP A 68 10.99 23.74 16.71
CA ASP A 68 11.08 22.77 17.80
C ASP A 68 11.63 21.44 17.28
N SER A 69 12.94 21.44 17.01
CA SER A 69 13.67 20.29 16.47
C SER A 69 13.67 19.10 17.44
N ARG A 70 13.51 19.36 18.76
CA ARG A 70 13.50 18.31 19.79
C ARG A 70 12.19 17.54 19.77
N SER A 71 11.06 18.24 19.69
CA SER A 71 9.75 17.62 19.49
C SER A 71 9.65 17.00 18.11
N ALA A 72 10.16 17.64 17.06
CA ALA A 72 10.18 17.08 15.71
C ALA A 72 10.92 15.73 15.65
N ASN A 73 12.13 15.63 16.24
CA ASN A 73 12.91 14.39 16.22
C ASN A 73 12.28 13.27 17.07
N LYS A 74 11.63 13.63 18.19
CA LYS A 74 10.88 12.69 19.02
C LYS A 74 9.63 12.18 18.31
N THR A 75 8.90 13.07 17.64
CA THR A 75 7.77 12.71 16.76
C THR A 75 8.22 11.89 15.55
N LEU A 76 9.39 12.17 14.98
CA LEU A 76 9.93 11.39 13.86
C LEU A 76 10.25 9.96 14.30
N SER A 77 10.96 9.80 15.42
CA SER A 77 11.32 8.49 15.96
C SER A 77 10.09 7.67 16.36
N THR A 78 9.14 8.30 17.07
CA THR A 78 7.86 7.66 17.41
C THR A 78 7.01 7.38 16.17
N GLY A 79 7.03 8.28 15.18
CA GLY A 79 6.32 8.14 13.92
C GLY A 79 6.86 7.02 13.05
N ILE A 80 8.18 6.82 13.01
CA ILE A 80 8.83 5.69 12.34
C ILE A 80 8.52 4.38 13.07
N ALA A 81 8.54 4.38 14.41
CA ALA A 81 8.17 3.19 15.19
C ALA A 81 6.70 2.80 14.95
N ILE A 82 5.79 3.77 14.95
CA ILE A 82 4.36 3.55 14.66
C ILE A 82 4.16 3.15 13.20
N SER A 83 4.82 3.79 12.22
CA SER A 83 4.67 3.44 10.81
C SER A 83 5.19 2.05 10.50
N THR A 84 6.29 1.64 11.15
CA THR A 84 6.83 0.28 11.06
C THR A 84 5.88 -0.73 11.68
N GLY A 85 5.35 -0.44 12.89
CA GLY A 85 4.37 -1.32 13.54
C GLY A 85 3.07 -1.47 12.73
N LEU A 86 2.54 -0.36 12.21
CA LEU A 86 1.36 -0.36 11.35
C LEU A 86 1.64 -1.09 10.03
N GLY A 87 2.83 -0.90 9.45
CA GLY A 87 3.27 -1.58 8.23
C GLY A 87 3.34 -3.10 8.39
N VAL A 88 3.87 -3.60 9.52
CA VAL A 88 3.88 -5.03 9.84
C VAL A 88 2.46 -5.57 10.01
N LEU A 89 1.58 -4.81 10.67
CA LEU A 89 0.18 -5.20 10.87
C LEU A 89 -0.59 -5.25 9.53
N VAL A 90 -0.36 -4.27 8.66
CA VAL A 90 -0.92 -4.23 7.30
C VAL A 90 -0.36 -5.38 6.46
N MET A 91 0.94 -5.68 6.50
CA MET A 91 1.52 -6.84 5.80
C MET A 91 0.90 -8.17 6.28
N GLY A 92 0.66 -8.32 7.58
CA GLY A 92 -0.01 -9.49 8.14
C GLY A 92 -1.44 -9.65 7.64
N LEU A 93 -2.22 -8.57 7.66
CA LEU A 93 -3.60 -8.55 7.15
C LEU A 93 -3.65 -8.78 5.63
N GLN A 94 -2.74 -8.18 4.87
CA GLN A 94 -2.61 -8.37 3.42
C GLN A 94 -2.31 -9.84 3.08
N ARG A 95 -1.39 -10.47 3.83
CA ARG A 95 -1.10 -11.91 3.68
C ARG A 95 -2.31 -12.77 4.01
N ALA A 96 -3.06 -12.46 5.08
CA ALA A 96 -4.27 -13.19 5.42
C ALA A 96 -5.35 -13.06 4.34
N ALA A 97 -5.59 -11.85 3.82
CA ALA A 97 -6.53 -11.59 2.73
C ALA A 97 -6.14 -12.34 1.44
N SER A 98 -4.85 -12.32 1.07
CA SER A 98 -4.36 -13.05 -0.11
C SER A 98 -4.54 -14.58 0.01
N ARG A 99 -4.34 -15.14 1.21
CA ARG A 99 -4.59 -16.56 1.49
C ARG A 99 -6.08 -16.92 1.44
N LEU A 100 -6.95 -16.00 1.86
CA LEU A 100 -8.40 -16.20 1.79
C LEU A 100 -8.89 -16.26 0.33
N SER A 101 -8.41 -15.35 -0.52
CA SER A 101 -8.70 -15.38 -1.97
C SER A 101 -8.22 -16.68 -2.64
N ALA A 102 -7.03 -17.17 -2.28
CA ALA A 102 -6.50 -18.44 -2.79
C ALA A 102 -7.33 -19.66 -2.33
N THR A 103 -7.83 -19.64 -1.09
CA THR A 103 -8.61 -20.74 -0.52
C THR A 103 -10.03 -20.80 -1.10
N ILE A 104 -10.68 -19.64 -1.30
CA ILE A 104 -12.00 -19.55 -1.92
C ILE A 104 -11.95 -20.01 -3.38
N MET A 105 -10.87 -19.67 -4.09
CA MET A 105 -10.63 -20.12 -5.46
C MET A 105 -10.40 -21.64 -5.55
N ALA A 106 -9.66 -22.22 -4.60
CA ALA A 106 -9.48 -23.68 -4.50
C ALA A 106 -10.81 -24.42 -4.22
N GLN A 107 -11.72 -23.85 -3.42
CA GLN A 107 -13.04 -24.44 -3.17
C GLN A 107 -13.99 -24.33 -4.37
N ARG A 108 -13.86 -23.30 -5.22
CA ARG A 108 -14.70 -23.14 -6.42
C ARG A 108 -14.33 -24.13 -7.54
N ILE A 109 -13.06 -24.53 -7.64
CA ILE A 109 -12.59 -25.54 -8.61
C ILE A 109 -12.96 -26.97 -8.20
N SER A 110 -13.04 -27.28 -6.90
CA SER A 110 -13.44 -28.61 -6.41
C SER A 110 -14.96 -28.90 -6.53
N ARG A 111 -15.78 -27.95 -6.99
CA ARG A 111 -17.24 -28.08 -7.13
C ARG A 111 -17.77 -27.92 -8.56
N GLY A 112 -16.89 -27.77 -9.55
CA GLY A 112 -17.23 -27.78 -10.99
C GLY A 112 -16.65 -29.02 -11.66
#